data_AF-B7T7N1-F1
#
_entry.id   AF-B7T7N1-F1
#
_cell.length_a   1.000
_cell.length_b   1.000
_cell.length_c   1.000
_cell.angle_alpha   90.00
_cell.angle_beta   90.00
_cell.angle_gamma   90.00
#
_symmetry.space_group_name_H-M   'P 1'
#
loop_
_entity.id
_entity.type
_entity.pdbx_description
1 polymer ?
#
loop_
_entity_poly.entity_id
_entity_poly.type
_entity_poly.pdbx_seq_one_letter_code
_entity_poly.pdbx_strand_id
1 'polypeptide(L)'
;FSPDCTWTIRNSGISQPVAIVSIEEVQFGYCRGYIKVFDGSGAQIFTREGCHENHSSNAFLEIAFQESQNVTIQVSLQNNQSYARVGYGILEDDLESASLLPAWNVAIENKT
;
A
#
# COMPACT_ATOMS: atom_id res chain seq x y z
N PHE A 1 -24.03 2.50 -1.19
CA PHE A 1 -22.67 2.50 -1.74
C PHE A 1 -21.85 3.34 -0.79
N SER A 2 -20.98 2.73 0.02
CA SER A 2 -20.14 3.47 0.99
C SER A 2 -18.70 3.22 0.59
N PRO A 3 -18.16 3.99 -0.36
CA PRO A 3 -16.91 3.61 -0.98
C PRO A 3 -15.68 4.09 -0.20
N ASP A 4 -15.91 4.61 1.01
CA ASP A 4 -14.86 5.06 1.90
C ASP A 4 -14.41 3.88 2.77
N CYS A 5 -13.22 3.39 2.49
CA CYS A 5 -12.57 2.30 3.20
C CYS A 5 -11.36 2.83 3.95
N THR A 6 -11.18 2.36 5.18
CA THR A 6 -9.95 2.57 5.94
C THR A 6 -9.49 1.23 6.45
N TRP A 7 -8.29 0.81 6.03
CA TRP A 7 -7.61 -0.38 6.53
C TRP A 7 -6.44 0.03 7.41
N THR A 8 -6.26 -0.71 8.49
CA THR A 8 -5.16 -0.50 9.43
C THR A 8 -4.36 -1.80 9.53
N ILE A 9 -3.10 -1.74 9.14
CA ILE A 9 -2.15 -2.84 9.22
C ILE A 9 -1.39 -2.70 10.53
N ARG A 10 -1.57 -3.67 11.42
CA ARG A 10 -0.87 -3.75 12.71
C ARG A 10 0.32 -4.71 12.61
N ASN A 11 1.16 -4.74 13.63
CA ASN A 11 2.38 -5.57 13.65
C ASN A 11 2.15 -7.10 13.60
N SER A 12 0.92 -7.57 13.85
CA SER A 12 0.61 -9.02 13.95
C SER A 12 1.51 -9.78 14.93
N GLY A 13 2.03 -9.11 15.97
CA GLY A 13 2.92 -9.70 16.97
C GLY A 13 4.38 -9.91 16.52
N ILE A 14 4.75 -9.41 15.34
CA ILE A 14 6.12 -9.41 14.83
C ILE A 14 6.87 -8.23 15.45
N SER A 15 8.11 -8.45 15.89
CA SER A 15 9.00 -7.39 16.35
C SER A 15 9.62 -6.68 15.14
N GLN A 16 9.54 -5.35 15.09
CA GLN A 16 10.06 -4.52 13.98
C GLN A 16 9.49 -4.89 12.58
N PRO A 17 8.17 -4.99 12.44
CA PRO A 17 7.53 -5.43 11.19
C PRO A 17 7.78 -4.46 10.03
N VAL A 18 7.78 -5.03 8.83
CA VAL A 18 7.72 -4.28 7.57
C VAL A 18 6.39 -4.56 6.88
N ALA A 19 5.58 -3.54 6.65
CA ALA A 19 4.35 -3.66 5.88
C ALA A 19 4.65 -3.49 4.38
N ILE A 20 4.11 -4.40 3.57
CA ILE A 20 4.08 -4.23 2.12
C ILE A 20 2.67 -3.82 1.70
N VAL A 21 2.56 -2.82 0.82
CA VAL A 21 1.30 -2.39 0.23
C VAL A 21 1.49 -2.32 -1.28
N SER A 22 0.71 -3.12 -2.00
CA SER A 22 0.69 -3.17 -3.46
C SER A 22 -0.61 -2.53 -3.97
N ILE A 23 -0.49 -1.42 -4.68
CA ILE A 23 -1.60 -0.73 -5.33
C ILE A 23 -1.53 -1.12 -6.81
N GLU A 24 -2.29 -2.14 -7.16
CA GLU A 24 -2.23 -2.79 -8.47
C GLU A 24 -3.04 -2.05 -9.52
N GLU A 25 -4.19 -1.50 -9.14
CA GLU A 25 -5.09 -0.84 -10.08
C GLU A 25 -5.95 0.17 -9.35
N VAL A 26 -6.09 1.38 -9.90
CA VAL A 26 -6.95 2.42 -9.34
C VAL A 26 -7.61 3.16 -10.47
N GLN A 27 -8.94 3.19 -10.47
CA GLN A 27 -9.75 3.96 -11.39
C GLN A 27 -10.71 4.83 -10.61
N PHE A 28 -10.71 6.13 -10.90
CA PHE A 28 -11.66 7.08 -10.33
C PHE A 28 -12.61 7.57 -11.40
N GLY A 29 -13.90 7.25 -11.26
CA GLY A 29 -14.98 7.78 -12.11
C GLY A 29 -15.34 9.24 -11.82
N TYR A 30 -14.71 9.88 -10.82
CA TYR A 30 -14.91 11.28 -10.48
C TYR A 30 -13.66 11.86 -9.78
N CYS A 31 -13.42 13.17 -9.90
CA CYS A 31 -12.19 13.79 -9.37
C CYS A 31 -12.05 13.75 -7.84
N ARG A 32 -13.14 13.48 -7.11
CA ARG A 32 -13.14 13.50 -5.63
C ARG A 32 -12.65 12.20 -4.98
N GLY A 33 -12.40 11.14 -5.76
CA GLY A 33 -11.87 9.90 -5.22
C GLY A 33 -10.37 10.00 -4.88
N TYR A 34 -9.91 9.19 -3.93
CA TYR A 34 -8.49 9.11 -3.59
C TYR A 34 -8.10 7.76 -3.00
N ILE A 35 -6.80 7.48 -3.03
CA ILE A 35 -6.12 6.50 -2.17
C ILE A 35 -4.95 7.19 -1.48
N LYS A 36 -4.78 6.96 -0.19
CA LYS A 36 -3.71 7.52 0.65
C LYS A 36 -3.13 6.42 1.53
N VAL A 37 -1.82 6.44 1.73
CA VAL A 37 -1.13 5.55 2.66
C VAL A 37 -0.36 6.39 3.66
N PHE A 38 -0.52 6.05 4.94
CA PHE A 38 0.13 6.68 6.07
C PHE A 38 1.03 5.66 6.78
N ASP A 39 2.26 6.07 7.07
CA ASP A 39 3.22 5.23 7.80
C ASP A 39 2.88 5.12 9.29
N GLY A 40 3.73 4.39 10.04
CA GLY A 40 3.57 4.20 11.48
C GLY A 40 3.62 5.49 12.32
N SER A 41 4.21 6.57 11.79
CA SER A 41 4.24 7.89 12.44
C SER A 41 3.01 8.73 12.14
N GLY A 42 2.17 8.29 11.21
CA GLY A 42 1.03 9.05 10.67
C GLY A 42 1.38 9.98 9.52
N ALA A 43 2.61 9.92 8.99
CA ALA A 43 3.01 10.70 7.82
C ALA A 43 2.41 10.09 6.55
N GLN A 44 1.83 10.94 5.69
CA GLN A 44 1.33 10.49 4.38
C GLN A 44 2.51 10.23 3.45
N ILE A 45 2.75 8.97 3.11
CA ILE A 45 3.86 8.55 2.25
C ILE A 45 3.43 8.30 0.80
N PHE A 46 2.13 8.15 0.56
CA PHE A 46 1.58 7.95 -0.78
C PHE A 46 0.22 8.62 -0.92
N THR A 47 -0.04 9.18 -2.09
CA THR A 47 -1.36 9.65 -2.47
C THR A 47 -1.58 9.53 -3.97
N ARG A 48 -2.80 9.17 -4.35
CA ARG A 48 -3.31 9.29 -5.71
C ARG A 48 -4.74 9.79 -5.63
N GLU A 49 -5.02 10.87 -6.35
CA GLU A 49 -6.32 11.55 -6.32
C GLU A 49 -6.92 11.60 -7.72
N GLY A 50 -8.24 11.51 -7.84
CA GLY A 50 -8.93 11.57 -9.13
C GLY A 50 -8.51 12.77 -9.98
N CYS A 51 -8.57 12.59 -11.31
CA CYS A 51 -8.28 13.61 -12.32
C CYS A 51 -6.83 14.15 -12.39
N HIS A 52 -5.89 13.61 -11.61
CA HIS A 52 -4.45 13.85 -11.83
C HIS A 52 -3.92 13.04 -13.03
N GLU A 53 -2.86 13.49 -13.70
CA GLU A 53 -2.49 12.96 -15.03
C GLU A 53 -1.67 11.64 -15.02
N ASN A 54 -1.32 11.09 -13.85
CA ASN A 54 -0.40 9.95 -13.72
C ASN A 54 -1.03 8.70 -13.05
N HIS A 55 -2.16 8.23 -13.56
CA HIS A 55 -2.92 7.12 -12.94
C HIS A 55 -2.51 5.70 -13.35
N SER A 56 -1.59 5.52 -14.30
CA SER A 56 -1.36 4.20 -14.92
C SER A 56 -0.28 3.34 -14.29
N SER A 57 0.54 3.84 -13.36
CA SER A 57 1.56 2.99 -12.72
C SER A 57 0.98 2.25 -11.51
N ASN A 58 1.35 0.99 -11.37
CA ASN A 58 1.19 0.28 -10.10
C ASN A 58 2.14 0.93 -9.08
N ALA A 59 1.81 0.90 -7.80
CA ALA A 59 2.69 1.37 -6.75
C ALA A 59 2.95 0.25 -5.75
N PHE A 60 4.22 0.07 -5.39
CA PHE A 60 4.65 -0.86 -4.37
C PHE A 60 5.33 -0.08 -3.25
N LEU A 61 4.85 -0.25 -2.02
CA LEU A 61 5.36 0.46 -0.84
C LEU A 61 5.85 -0.56 0.17
N GLU A 62 7.05 -0.32 0.69
CA GLU A 62 7.66 -1.08 1.78
C GLU A 62 7.84 -0.13 2.97
N ILE A 63 7.21 -0.45 4.10
CA ILE A 63 6.98 0.51 5.19
C ILE A 63 7.38 -0.15 6.51
N ALA A 64 8.55 0.22 7.03
CA ALA A 64 8.96 -0.16 8.37
C ALA A 64 8.12 0.60 9.42
N PHE A 65 7.65 -0.09 10.46
CA PHE A 65 6.91 0.54 11.56
C PHE A 65 7.17 -0.16 12.89
N GLN A 66 6.98 0.56 14.00
CA GLN A 66 7.20 0.03 15.35
C GLN A 66 6.00 -0.78 15.85
N GLU A 67 6.20 -1.61 16.87
CA GLU A 67 5.15 -2.48 17.44
C GLU A 67 3.90 -1.73 17.93
N SER A 68 4.06 -0.50 18.42
CA SER A 68 2.95 0.35 18.87
C SER A 68 2.32 1.19 17.76
N GLN A 69 2.84 1.09 16.54
CA GLN A 69 2.42 1.88 15.38
C GLN A 69 1.58 1.03 14.41
N ASN A 70 0.89 1.69 13.50
CA ASN A 70 0.12 1.03 12.45
C ASN A 70 0.27 1.77 11.13
N VAL A 71 0.28 1.03 10.02
CA VAL A 71 0.16 1.60 8.67
C VAL A 71 -1.31 1.73 8.33
N THR A 72 -1.72 2.87 7.76
CA THR A 72 -3.13 3.13 7.41
C THR A 72 -3.29 3.35 5.92
N ILE A 73 -4.24 2.65 5.32
CA ILE A 73 -4.64 2.84 3.92
C ILE A 73 -6.06 3.43 3.93
N GLN A 74 -6.22 4.62 3.36
CA GLN A 74 -7.51 5.27 3.18
C GLN A 74 -7.87 5.31 1.70
N VAL A 75 -9.09 4.91 1.37
CA VAL A 75 -9.61 4.91 0.00
C VAL A 75 -10.99 5.55 -0.01
N SER A 76 -11.25 6.41 -0.98
CA SER A 76 -12.57 6.97 -1.29
C SER A 76 -12.88 6.76 -2.77
N LEU A 77 -13.86 5.92 -3.08
CA LEU A 77 -14.28 5.60 -4.46
C LEU A 77 -15.60 6.28 -4.81
N GLN A 78 -15.56 7.59 -5.05
CA GLN A 78 -16.75 8.34 -5.46
C GLN A 78 -17.12 7.96 -6.91
N ASN A 79 -18.37 7.53 -7.16
CA ASN A 79 -18.92 7.00 -8.44
C ASN A 79 -18.91 5.46 -8.57
N ASN A 80 -19.94 4.90 -9.19
CA ASN A 80 -20.08 3.45 -9.45
C ASN A 80 -19.05 2.89 -10.45
N GLN A 81 -18.34 3.74 -11.19
CA GLN A 81 -17.23 3.38 -12.09
C GLN A 81 -15.87 3.41 -11.38
N SER A 82 -15.82 3.76 -10.10
CA SER A 82 -14.59 3.82 -9.33
C SER A 82 -14.27 2.46 -8.70
N TYR A 83 -13.01 2.03 -8.79
CA TYR A 83 -12.52 0.83 -8.12
C TYR A 83 -11.04 0.97 -7.76
N ALA A 84 -10.61 0.20 -6.77
CA ALA A 84 -9.20 0.04 -6.44
C ALA A 84 -8.91 -1.43 -6.13
N ARG A 85 -7.77 -1.94 -6.60
CA ARG A 85 -7.21 -3.23 -6.22
C ARG A 85 -5.94 -2.98 -5.42
N VAL A 86 -6.00 -3.34 -4.14
CA VAL A 86 -4.91 -3.14 -3.19
C VAL A 86 -4.63 -4.47 -2.48
N GLY A 87 -3.39 -4.93 -2.55
CA GLY A 87 -2.85 -6.02 -1.75
C GLY A 87 -2.00 -5.50 -0.60
N TYR A 88 -1.90 -6.26 0.48
CA TYR A 88 -1.00 -5.94 1.58
C TYR A 88 -0.46 -7.21 2.24
N GLY A 89 0.66 -7.05 2.96
CA GLY A 89 1.30 -8.11 3.72
C GLY A 89 2.15 -7.53 4.84
N ILE A 90 2.59 -8.40 5.74
CA ILE A 90 3.51 -8.03 6.83
C ILE A 90 4.65 -9.03 6.76
N LEU A 91 5.87 -8.50 6.75
CA LEU A 91 7.11 -9.24 6.75
C LEU A 91 7.77 -9.11 8.11
N GLU A 92 8.53 -10.14 8.48
CA GLU A 92 9.39 -10.12 9.67
C GLU A 92 10.56 -9.14 9.52
N ASP A 93 10.98 -8.89 8.28
CA ASP A 93 12.10 -8.03 7.93
C ASP A 93 11.93 -7.51 6.49
N ASP A 94 12.83 -6.64 6.04
CA ASP A 94 12.78 -6.06 4.69
C ASP A 94 12.94 -7.13 3.58
N LEU A 95 12.47 -6.80 2.37
CA LEU A 95 12.51 -7.74 1.24
C LEU A 95 13.94 -8.11 0.79
N GLU A 96 14.92 -7.25 1.05
CA GLU A 96 16.31 -7.48 0.68
C GLU A 96 17.01 -8.45 1.65
N SER A 97 16.48 -8.62 2.86
CA SER A 97 16.99 -9.58 3.84
C SER A 97 16.56 -11.02 3.57
N ALA A 98 15.59 -11.23 2.66
CA ALA A 98 15.10 -12.54 2.29
C ALA A 98 16.21 -13.43 1.68
N SER A 99 16.51 -14.55 2.32
CA SER A 99 17.49 -15.51 1.81
C SER A 99 16.97 -16.20 0.54
N LEU A 100 17.70 -16.07 -0.58
CA LEU A 100 17.37 -16.78 -1.81
C LEU A 100 17.53 -18.29 -1.61
N LEU A 101 16.44 -19.04 -1.81
CA LEU A 101 16.51 -20.50 -1.82
C LEU A 101 17.24 -20.98 -3.10
N PRO A 102 18.05 -22.04 -3.03
CA PRO A 102 18.64 -22.64 -4.22
C PRO A 102 17.57 -22.91 -5.29
N ALA A 103 17.85 -22.53 -6.55
CA ALA A 103 16.97 -22.59 -7.72
C ALA A 103 15.92 -21.46 -7.89
N TRP A 104 15.85 -20.48 -6.98
CA TRP A 104 15.01 -19.30 -7.18
C TRP A 104 15.78 -18.19 -7.90
N ASN A 105 15.31 -17.78 -9.07
CA ASN A 105 15.77 -16.58 -9.77
C ASN A 105 14.78 -15.44 -9.47
N VAL A 106 14.96 -14.75 -8.34
CA VAL A 106 14.12 -13.59 -7.98
C VAL A 106 14.85 -12.32 -8.39
N ALA A 107 14.18 -11.47 -9.16
CA ALA A 107 14.57 -10.09 -9.38
C ALA A 107 13.52 -9.20 -8.69
N ILE A 108 13.95 -8.31 -7.81
CA ILE A 108 13.09 -7.27 -7.24
C ILE A 108 13.02 -6.16 -8.29
N GLU A 109 11.93 -6.10 -9.04
CA GLU A 109 11.67 -5.02 -10.00
C GLU A 109 10.75 -3.97 -9.35
N ASN A 110 10.99 -2.68 -9.64
CA ASN A 110 10.16 -1.54 -9.20
C ASN A 110 10.15 -1.22 -7.69
N LYS A 111 11.33 -1.15 -7.04
CA LYS A 111 11.47 -0.46 -5.76
C LYS A 111 11.64 1.05 -6.03
N THR A 112 10.79 1.89 -5.44
CA THR A 112 10.86 3.36 -5.52
C THR A 112 11.43 3.96 -4.24
#